data_AF-A0A5Z0H3Z7-F1
#
_entry.id   AF-A0A5Z0H3Z7-F1
#
_cell.length_a   1.000
_cell.length_b   1.000
_cell.length_c   1.000
_cell.angle_alpha   90.00
_cell.angle_beta   90.00
_cell.angle_gamma   90.00
#
_symmetry.space_group_name_H-M   'P 1'
#
loop_
_entity.id
_entity.type
_entity.pdbx_description
1 polymer ?
#
loop_
_entity_poly.entity_id
_entity_poly.type
_entity_poly.pdbx_seq_one_letter_code
_entity_poly.pdbx_strand_id
1 'polypeptide(L)'
;AIKEALALALPSVQSQMENLAVDMGYTPGVLALFYKVAIGSGVAPLVIFMGVGAMTDFGPLLANPRTLLLGAAAQFGIFATVLGALTLNYFGLIAFTLPQAAAIGIIGGADGPTAIYLSGKLAPELLGAIAVAAYSYMALVPLIQ
;
A
#
# COMPACT_ATOMS: atom_id res chain seq x y z
N ALA A 1 7.33 15.03 -19.11
CA ALA A 1 8.72 15.12 -19.59
C ALA A 1 9.75 14.58 -18.57
N ILE A 2 10.32 15.40 -17.67
CA ILE A 2 11.43 14.93 -16.78
C ILE A 2 10.98 13.82 -15.82
N LYS A 3 9.82 13.94 -15.18
CA LYS A 3 9.31 12.93 -14.25
C LYS A 3 9.03 11.58 -14.92
N GLU A 4 8.48 11.60 -16.13
CA GLU A 4 8.20 10.38 -16.92
C GLU A 4 9.51 9.72 -17.35
N ALA A 5 10.49 10.51 -17.83
CA ALA A 5 11.81 10.01 -18.17
C ALA A 5 12.52 9.40 -16.95
N LEU A 6 12.39 10.03 -15.78
CA LEU A 6 12.94 9.52 -14.52
C LEU A 6 12.26 8.22 -14.12
N ALA A 7 10.92 8.13 -14.21
CA ALA A 7 10.15 6.94 -13.84
C ALA A 7 10.47 5.72 -14.72
N LEU A 8 10.83 5.94 -15.99
CA LEU A 8 11.24 4.90 -16.92
C LEU A 8 12.74 4.54 -16.81
N ALA A 9 13.53 5.33 -16.09
CA ALA A 9 14.97 5.11 -15.92
C ALA A 9 15.25 3.99 -14.91
N LEU A 10 16.44 3.38 -15.04
CA LEU A 10 16.92 2.38 -14.09
C LEU A 10 17.11 2.99 -12.69
N PRO A 11 16.92 2.22 -11.60
CA PRO A 11 17.12 2.71 -10.23
C PRO A 11 18.53 3.28 -9.98
N SER A 12 19.56 2.72 -10.62
CA SER A 12 20.93 3.24 -10.54
C SER A 12 21.06 4.63 -11.17
N VAL A 13 20.37 4.87 -12.30
CA VAL A 13 20.32 6.17 -12.97
C VAL A 13 19.56 7.17 -12.12
N GLN A 14 18.43 6.78 -11.52
CA GLN A 14 17.69 7.65 -10.59
C GLN A 14 18.57 8.09 -9.41
N SER A 15 19.30 7.15 -8.80
CA SER A 15 20.24 7.44 -7.70
C SER A 15 21.37 8.39 -8.11
N GLN A 16 21.93 8.21 -9.32
CA GLN A 16 22.94 9.13 -9.86
C GLN A 16 22.38 10.55 -10.05
N MET A 17 21.14 10.66 -10.54
CA MET A 17 20.47 11.97 -10.67
C MET A 17 20.16 12.61 -9.32
N GLU A 18 19.80 11.82 -8.31
CA GLU A 18 19.65 12.30 -6.93
C GLU A 18 20.99 12.86 -6.39
N ASN A 19 22.09 12.15 -6.62
CA ASN A 19 23.43 12.60 -6.19
C ASN A 19 23.85 13.89 -6.89
N LEU A 20 23.57 14.02 -8.20
CA LEU A 20 23.84 15.26 -8.94
C LEU A 20 23.06 16.45 -8.34
N ALA A 21 21.82 16.25 -7.91
CA ALA A 21 21.05 17.29 -7.24
C ALA A 21 21.68 17.68 -5.88
N VAL A 22 22.26 16.71 -5.15
CA VAL A 22 23.01 16.96 -3.91
C VAL A 22 24.28 17.75 -4.18
N ASP A 23 25.02 17.43 -5.24
CA ASP A 23 26.23 18.17 -5.65
C ASP A 23 25.91 19.63 -6.02
N MET A 24 24.69 19.92 -6.44
CA MET A 24 24.19 21.29 -6.69
C MET A 24 23.79 22.04 -5.40
N GLY A 25 23.95 21.43 -4.22
CA GLY A 25 23.64 22.02 -2.92
C GLY A 25 22.21 21.78 -2.43
N TYR A 26 21.40 20.99 -3.13
CA TYR A 26 20.06 20.62 -2.65
C TYR A 26 20.13 19.47 -1.65
N THR A 27 19.41 19.58 -0.53
CA THR A 27 19.35 18.53 0.49
C THR A 27 17.98 17.85 0.47
N PRO A 28 17.89 16.50 0.62
CA PRO A 28 16.61 15.83 0.78
C PRO A 28 15.83 16.35 2.00
N GLY A 29 14.53 16.58 1.84
CA GLY A 29 13.67 16.95 2.96
C GLY A 29 13.59 15.85 4.02
N VAL A 30 13.35 16.22 5.28
CA VAL A 30 13.32 15.28 6.41
C VAL A 30 12.30 14.15 6.19
N LEU A 31 11.10 14.48 5.69
CA LEU A 31 10.07 13.48 5.38
C LEU A 31 10.49 12.52 4.25
N ALA A 32 11.29 13.00 3.29
CA ALA A 32 11.82 12.15 2.22
C ALA A 32 12.84 11.14 2.78
N LEU A 33 13.63 11.53 3.78
CA LEU A 33 14.55 10.62 4.48
C LEU A 33 13.78 9.55 5.25
N PHE A 34 12.75 9.93 6.01
CA PHE A 34 11.89 8.96 6.69
C PHE A 34 11.22 8.00 5.72
N TYR A 35 10.69 8.51 4.60
CA TYR A 35 10.11 7.66 3.58
C TYR A 35 11.14 6.67 3.04
N LYS A 36 12.32 7.14 2.59
CA LYS A 36 13.37 6.31 1.99
C LYS A 36 13.86 5.20 2.94
N VAL A 37 14.08 5.53 4.21
CA VAL A 37 14.62 4.58 5.20
C VAL A 37 13.55 3.67 5.78
N ALA A 38 12.38 4.20 6.12
CA ALA A 38 11.38 3.46 6.90
C ALA A 38 10.38 2.72 6.00
N ILE A 39 9.76 3.42 5.04
CA ILE A 39 8.64 2.87 4.24
C ILE A 39 9.13 2.30 2.92
N GLY A 40 9.94 3.04 2.16
CA GLY A 40 10.45 2.63 0.85
C GLY A 40 11.36 1.40 0.91
N SER A 41 12.08 1.19 2.02
CA SER A 41 12.82 -0.03 2.30
C SER A 41 11.90 -1.24 2.60
N GLY A 42 10.66 -0.99 3.04
CA GLY A 42 9.70 -1.97 3.53
C GLY A 42 9.85 -2.34 5.01
N VAL A 43 10.80 -1.74 5.75
CA VAL A 43 11.08 -2.13 7.14
C VAL A 43 9.94 -1.75 8.09
N ALA A 44 9.51 -0.50 8.06
CA ALA A 44 8.49 0.02 8.98
C ALA A 44 7.16 -0.75 8.93
N PRO A 45 6.52 -0.98 7.77
CA PRO A 45 5.26 -1.72 7.75
C PRO A 45 5.41 -3.16 8.27
N LEU A 46 6.54 -3.82 8.02
CA LEU A 46 6.79 -5.17 8.54
C LEU A 46 7.00 -5.20 10.06
N VAL A 47 7.71 -4.21 10.61
CA VAL A 47 7.88 -4.08 12.07
C VAL A 47 6.54 -3.80 12.75
N ILE A 48 5.70 -2.94 12.17
CA ILE A 48 4.34 -2.70 12.68
C ILE A 48 3.50 -3.98 12.60
N PHE A 49 3.57 -4.70 11.47
CA PHE A 49 2.84 -5.96 11.29
C PHE A 49 3.29 -7.05 12.28
N MET A 50 4.59 -7.11 12.61
CA MET A 50 5.09 -7.95 13.70
C MET A 50 4.45 -7.59 15.04
N GLY A 51 4.30 -6.29 15.33
CA GLY A 51 3.58 -5.82 16.52
C GLY A 51 2.11 -6.26 16.55
N VAL A 52 1.40 -6.19 15.42
CA VAL A 52 0.03 -6.72 15.30
C VAL A 52 0.00 -8.22 15.62
N GLY A 53 0.93 -9.00 15.06
CA GLY A 53 1.05 -10.42 15.36
C GLY A 53 1.31 -10.72 16.85
N ALA A 54 2.13 -9.90 17.51
CA ALA A 54 2.40 -10.02 18.94
C ALA A 54 1.19 -9.67 19.83
N MET A 55 0.25 -8.86 19.33
CA MET A 55 -0.99 -8.49 20.03
C MET A 55 -2.18 -9.41 19.70
N THR A 56 -2.02 -10.35 18.76
CA THR A 56 -3.12 -11.22 18.30
C THR A 56 -3.24 -12.47 19.18
N ASP A 57 -4.43 -12.72 19.73
CA ASP A 57 -4.77 -13.97 20.41
C ASP A 57 -5.32 -15.02 19.43
N PHE A 58 -4.70 -16.19 19.40
CA PHE A 58 -5.09 -17.31 18.55
C PHE A 58 -6.05 -18.30 19.23
N GLY A 59 -6.29 -18.18 20.54
CA GLY A 59 -7.18 -19.08 21.29
C GLY A 59 -8.57 -19.24 20.67
N PRO A 60 -9.29 -18.14 20.37
CA PRO A 60 -10.61 -18.20 19.72
C PRO A 60 -10.59 -18.82 18.32
N LEU A 61 -9.52 -18.59 17.55
CA LEU A 61 -9.34 -19.12 16.20
C LEU A 61 -9.11 -20.63 16.21
N LEU A 62 -8.27 -21.11 17.14
CA LEU A 62 -7.95 -22.52 17.32
C LEU A 62 -9.13 -23.32 17.90
N ALA A 63 -9.96 -22.69 18.74
CA ALA A 63 -11.14 -23.32 19.34
C ALA A 63 -12.22 -23.66 18.30
N ASN A 64 -12.36 -22.85 17.24
CA ASN A 64 -13.25 -23.16 16.12
C ASN A 64 -12.57 -22.86 14.77
N PRO A 65 -11.80 -23.82 14.22
CA PRO A 65 -11.04 -23.62 12.99
C PRO A 65 -11.91 -23.32 11.76
N ARG A 66 -13.22 -23.62 11.80
CA ARG A 66 -14.14 -23.29 10.70
C ARG A 66 -14.28 -21.77 10.50
N THR A 67 -13.94 -20.97 11.51
CA THR A 67 -13.91 -19.50 11.40
C THR A 67 -12.86 -19.01 10.40
N LEU A 68 -11.81 -19.79 10.11
CA LEU A 68 -10.86 -19.51 9.04
C LEU A 68 -11.53 -19.37 7.66
N LEU A 69 -12.60 -20.13 7.41
CA LEU A 69 -13.33 -20.05 6.14
C LEU A 69 -14.10 -18.72 6.01
N LEU A 70 -14.57 -18.16 7.12
CA LEU A 70 -15.17 -16.82 7.13
C LEU A 70 -14.11 -15.77 6.80
N GLY A 71 -12.90 -15.92 7.34
CA GLY A 71 -11.75 -15.08 6.98
C GLY A 71 -11.40 -15.16 5.50
N ALA A 72 -11.43 -16.35 4.90
CA ALA A 72 -11.21 -16.53 3.47
C ALA A 72 -12.27 -15.82 2.62
N ALA A 73 -13.55 -15.91 3.00
CA ALA A 73 -14.63 -15.21 2.32
C ALA A 73 -14.53 -13.68 2.48
N ALA A 74 -14.08 -13.19 3.63
CA ALA A 74 -13.88 -11.76 3.87
C ALA A 74 -12.86 -11.13 2.92
N GLN A 75 -11.86 -11.89 2.44
CA GLN A 75 -10.88 -11.41 1.46
C GLN A 75 -11.46 -11.20 0.05
N PHE A 76 -12.68 -11.66 -0.24
CA PHE A 76 -13.34 -11.41 -1.52
C PHE A 76 -13.48 -9.91 -1.83
N GLY A 77 -13.60 -9.07 -0.78
CA GLY A 77 -13.64 -7.62 -0.90
C GLY A 77 -12.42 -7.03 -1.62
N ILE A 78 -11.23 -7.63 -1.46
CA ILE A 78 -10.03 -7.22 -2.19
C ILE A 78 -10.22 -7.42 -3.68
N PHE A 79 -10.59 -8.65 -4.08
CA PHE A 79 -10.75 -8.99 -5.50
C PHE A 79 -11.88 -8.19 -6.17
N ALA A 80 -13.00 -8.00 -5.48
CA ALA A 80 -14.09 -7.17 -5.95
C ALA A 80 -13.64 -5.71 -6.19
N THR A 81 -12.82 -5.16 -5.29
CA THR A 81 -12.27 -3.80 -5.41
C THR A 81 -11.28 -3.69 -6.57
N VAL A 82 -10.41 -4.69 -6.79
CA VAL A 82 -9.51 -4.74 -7.96
C VAL A 82 -10.31 -4.76 -9.26
N LEU A 83 -11.32 -5.64 -9.35
CA LEU A 83 -12.18 -5.70 -10.52
C LEU A 83 -12.91 -4.38 -10.75
N GLY A 84 -13.44 -3.74 -9.69
CA GLY A 84 -14.05 -2.42 -9.77
C GLY A 84 -13.10 -1.35 -10.33
N ALA A 85 -11.84 -1.32 -9.86
CA ALA A 85 -10.82 -0.39 -10.36
C ALA A 85 -10.49 -0.65 -11.84
N LEU A 86 -10.37 -1.91 -12.25
CA LEU A 86 -10.14 -2.27 -13.66
C LEU A 86 -11.36 -1.96 -14.53
N THR A 87 -12.58 -2.10 -14.01
CA THR A 87 -13.80 -1.73 -14.70
C THR A 87 -13.91 -0.21 -14.89
N LEU A 88 -13.52 0.60 -13.90
CA LEU A 88 -13.43 2.06 -14.05
C LEU A 88 -12.44 2.47 -15.15
N ASN A 89 -11.33 1.74 -15.27
CA ASN A 89 -10.38 1.90 -16.36
C ASN A 89 -10.97 1.48 -17.71
N TYR A 90 -11.67 0.35 -17.77
CA TYR A 90 -12.32 -0.15 -18.98
C TYR A 90 -13.37 0.83 -19.54
N PHE A 91 -14.16 1.46 -18.66
CA PHE A 91 -15.13 2.49 -19.06
C PHE A 91 -14.50 3.86 -19.35
N GLY A 92 -13.18 4.00 -19.24
CA GLY A 92 -12.46 5.24 -19.55
C GLY A 92 -12.73 6.39 -18.58
N LEU A 93 -13.28 6.11 -17.40
CA LEU A 93 -13.58 7.14 -16.39
C LEU A 93 -12.30 7.62 -15.69
N ILE A 94 -11.50 6.66 -15.23
CA ILE A 94 -10.22 6.91 -14.53
C ILE A 94 -9.24 5.85 -14.98
N ALA A 95 -8.05 6.26 -15.41
CA ALA A 95 -7.00 5.35 -15.85
C ALA A 95 -6.32 4.68 -14.65
N PHE A 96 -6.49 3.37 -14.51
CA PHE A 96 -5.77 2.56 -13.52
C PHE A 96 -4.97 1.46 -14.21
N THR A 97 -3.66 1.44 -13.94
CA THR A 97 -2.82 0.30 -14.31
C THR A 97 -3.10 -0.89 -13.39
N LEU A 98 -2.75 -2.10 -13.81
CA LEU A 98 -2.95 -3.29 -12.98
C LEU A 98 -2.23 -3.21 -11.62
N PRO A 99 -0.97 -2.74 -11.50
CA PRO A 99 -0.32 -2.55 -10.21
C PRO A 99 -1.05 -1.56 -9.29
N GLN A 100 -1.57 -0.46 -9.85
CA GLN A 100 -2.35 0.52 -9.11
C GLN A 100 -3.69 -0.05 -8.63
N ALA A 101 -4.41 -0.76 -9.52
CA ALA A 101 -5.66 -1.43 -9.17
C ALA A 101 -5.44 -2.47 -8.06
N ALA A 102 -4.35 -3.24 -8.12
CA ALA A 102 -3.97 -4.20 -7.08
C ALA A 102 -3.67 -3.51 -5.74
N ALA A 103 -2.95 -2.38 -5.75
CA ALA A 103 -2.67 -1.59 -4.56
C ALA A 103 -3.95 -1.02 -3.91
N ILE A 104 -4.90 -0.54 -4.72
CA ILE A 104 -6.21 -0.06 -4.25
C ILE A 104 -7.02 -1.22 -3.65
N GLY A 105 -6.96 -2.40 -4.28
CA GLY A 105 -7.69 -3.58 -3.84
C GLY A 105 -7.44 -3.98 -2.39
N ILE A 106 -6.20 -3.87 -1.91
CA ILE A 106 -5.83 -4.30 -0.55
C ILE A 106 -6.57 -3.53 0.55
N ILE A 107 -7.14 -2.35 0.26
CA ILE A 107 -8.01 -1.62 1.20
C ILE A 107 -9.18 -2.52 1.65
N GLY A 108 -9.72 -3.36 0.76
CA GLY A 108 -10.80 -4.30 1.06
C GLY A 108 -10.43 -5.40 2.06
N GLY A 109 -9.14 -5.58 2.36
CA GLY A 109 -8.66 -6.51 3.39
C GLY A 109 -8.69 -5.94 4.80
N ALA A 110 -8.97 -4.64 4.96
CA ALA A 110 -8.99 -3.93 6.25
C ALA A 110 -7.73 -4.13 7.11
N ASP A 111 -6.56 -4.20 6.46
CA ASP A 111 -5.26 -4.36 7.11
C ASP A 111 -4.30 -3.24 6.67
N GLY A 112 -4.20 -2.20 7.51
CA GLY A 112 -3.41 -0.99 7.24
C GLY A 112 -1.92 -1.25 6.97
N PRO A 113 -1.18 -1.96 7.85
CA PRO A 113 0.23 -2.28 7.61
C PRO A 113 0.49 -3.00 6.28
N THR A 114 -0.36 -3.95 5.90
CA THR A 114 -0.23 -4.66 4.62
C THR A 114 -0.61 -3.78 3.43
N ALA A 115 -1.64 -2.93 3.57
CA ALA A 115 -1.99 -1.93 2.55
C ALA A 115 -0.84 -0.95 2.27
N ILE A 116 -0.17 -0.47 3.32
CA ILE A 116 1.04 0.37 3.20
C ILE A 116 2.18 -0.40 2.54
N TYR A 117 2.42 -1.65 2.96
CA TYR A 117 3.50 -2.46 2.40
C TYR A 117 3.32 -2.70 0.89
N LEU A 118 2.14 -3.14 0.48
CA LEU A 118 1.87 -3.52 -0.90
C LEU A 118 1.76 -2.31 -1.82
N SER A 119 1.12 -1.21 -1.37
CA SER A 119 1.12 0.04 -2.14
C SER A 119 2.52 0.65 -2.27
N GLY A 120 3.35 0.59 -1.22
CA GLY A 120 4.75 1.01 -1.28
C GLY A 120 5.62 0.21 -2.27
N LYS A 121 5.20 -1.00 -2.67
CA LYS A 121 5.89 -1.83 -3.67
C LYS A 121 5.27 -1.74 -5.07
N LEU A 122 3.95 -1.66 -5.19
CA LEU A 122 3.25 -1.72 -6.48
C LEU A 122 2.89 -0.35 -7.05
N ALA A 123 2.51 0.60 -6.21
CA ALA A 123 2.09 1.94 -6.62
C ALA A 123 2.49 2.99 -5.56
N PRO A 124 3.80 3.27 -5.40
CA PRO A 124 4.31 4.18 -4.37
C PRO A 124 3.68 5.59 -4.46
N GLU A 125 3.31 6.02 -5.66
CA GLU A 125 2.66 7.29 -5.93
C GLU A 125 1.22 7.38 -5.39
N LEU A 126 0.55 6.23 -5.16
CA LEU A 126 -0.81 6.16 -4.60
C LEU A 126 -0.82 5.88 -3.09
N LEU A 127 0.33 5.62 -2.48
CA LEU A 127 0.46 5.24 -1.06
C LEU A 127 -0.30 6.19 -0.13
N GLY A 128 -0.20 7.50 -0.35
CA GLY A 128 -0.85 8.50 0.52
C GLY A 128 -2.37 8.35 0.54
N ALA A 129 -3.00 8.29 -0.64
CA ALA A 129 -4.45 8.14 -0.75
C ALA A 129 -4.93 6.78 -0.22
N ILE A 130 -4.18 5.71 -0.51
CA ILE A 130 -4.50 4.35 -0.05
C ILE A 130 -4.44 4.26 1.48
N ALA A 131 -3.37 4.76 2.10
CA ALA A 131 -3.21 4.71 3.55
C ALA A 131 -4.28 5.53 4.27
N VAL A 132 -4.59 6.73 3.79
CA VAL A 132 -5.66 7.58 4.36
C VAL A 132 -7.02 6.88 4.26
N ALA A 133 -7.35 6.33 3.08
CA ALA A 133 -8.60 5.62 2.88
C ALA A 133 -8.69 4.36 3.76
N ALA A 134 -7.61 3.58 3.85
CA ALA A 134 -7.57 2.35 4.66
C ALA A 134 -7.92 2.63 6.13
N TYR A 135 -7.18 3.52 6.81
CA TYR A 135 -7.46 3.80 8.22
C TYR A 135 -8.79 4.51 8.44
N SER A 136 -9.22 5.37 7.52
CA SER A 136 -10.53 6.03 7.62
C SER A 136 -11.67 5.02 7.51
N TYR A 137 -11.63 4.12 6.52
CA TYR A 137 -12.68 3.11 6.33
C TYR A 137 -12.67 2.03 7.41
N MET A 138 -11.50 1.65 7.94
CA MET A 138 -11.40 0.77 9.10
C MET A 138 -12.06 1.37 10.34
N ALA A 139 -11.96 2.69 10.54
CA ALA A 139 -12.63 3.38 11.65
C ALA A 139 -14.15 3.53 11.43
N LEU A 140 -14.62 3.46 10.17
CA LEU A 140 -16.05 3.52 9.81
C LEU A 140 -16.76 2.16 9.86
N VAL A 141 -16.07 1.08 10.21
CA VAL A 141 -16.68 -0.25 10.36
C VAL A 141 -17.95 -0.25 11.21
N PRO A 142 -18.03 0.41 12.38
CA PRO A 142 -19.27 0.45 13.18
C PRO A 142 -20.46 1.14 12.52
N LEU A 143 -20.25 1.90 11.45
CA LEU A 143 -21.30 2.57 10.69
C LEU A 143 -21.76 1.74 9.48
N ILE A 144 -20.87 0.94 8.92
CA ILE A 144 -21.06 0.24 7.63
C ILE A 144 -21.47 -1.23 7.83
N GLN A 145 -20.98 -1.89 8.89
CA GLN A 145 -21.16 -3.33 9.18
C GLN A 145 -22.40 -3.59 10.03
#